data_AF-A0A2W1AMQ7-F1
#
_entry.id   AF-A0A2W1AMQ7-F1
#
_cell.length_a   1.000
_cell.length_b   1.000
_cell.length_c   1.000
_cell.angle_alpha   90.00
_cell.angle_beta   90.00
_cell.angle_gamma   90.00
#
_symmetry.space_group_name_H-M   'P 1'
#
loop_
_entity.id
_entity.type
_entity.pdbx_description
1 polymer ?
#
loop_
_entity_poly.entity_id
_entity_poly.type
_entity_poly.pdbx_seq_one_letter_code
_entity_poly.pdbx_strand_id
1 'polypeptide(L)'
;MEKIHVDIKSDGNSRSSEIISDLRTATEALFYPMQMCGFLDESDSMHLCPHMERRQPCPHLFEDKTVNETAYHNTLERERKASLRVYFSHANISLYLT
;
A
#
# COMPACT_ATOMS: atom_id res chain seq x y z
N MET A 1 -3.77 -8.57 10.36
CA MET A 1 -3.02 -8.54 9.09
C MET A 1 -1.52 -8.75 9.31
N GLU A 2 -0.88 -9.62 8.53
CA GLU A 2 0.58 -9.83 8.51
C GLU A 2 1.32 -8.64 7.88
N LYS A 3 2.57 -8.41 8.26
CA LYS A 3 3.38 -7.26 7.79
C LYS A 3 4.76 -7.72 7.31
N ILE A 4 5.10 -7.36 6.09
CA ILE A 4 6.42 -7.53 5.48
C ILE A 4 7.00 -6.16 5.19
N HIS A 5 8.30 -6.02 5.46
CA HIS A 5 9.09 -4.84 5.18
C HIS A 5 10.17 -5.22 4.15
N VAL A 6 10.25 -4.47 3.05
CA VAL A 6 11.19 -4.69 1.97
C VAL A 6 12.15 -3.51 1.90
N ASP A 7 13.42 -3.79 2.16
CA ASP A 7 14.52 -2.86 1.97
C ASP A 7 15.35 -3.27 0.75
N ILE A 8 15.56 -2.35 -0.18
CA ILE A 8 16.44 -2.58 -1.33
C ILE A 8 17.75 -1.83 -1.12
N LYS A 9 18.86 -2.59 -1.15
CA LYS A 9 20.23 -2.07 -1.03
C LYS A 9 20.99 -2.39 -2.32
N SER A 10 21.81 -1.44 -2.76
CA SER A 10 22.64 -1.57 -3.97
C SER A 10 24.04 -1.07 -3.66
N ASP A 11 25.05 -1.80 -4.12
CA ASP A 11 26.46 -1.39 -4.05
C ASP A 11 26.83 -0.34 -5.11
N GLY A 12 25.93 -0.09 -6.08
CA GLY A 12 26.09 0.92 -7.14
C GLY A 12 24.94 1.92 -7.19
N ASN A 13 24.95 2.81 -8.20
CA ASN A 13 23.98 3.90 -8.36
C ASN A 13 22.63 3.47 -8.96
N SER A 14 22.32 2.17 -8.99
CA SER A 14 21.03 1.69 -9.48
C SER A 14 19.90 2.17 -8.56
N ARG A 15 18.92 2.87 -9.14
CA ARG A 15 17.71 3.29 -8.42
C ARG A 15 16.64 2.21 -8.55
N SER A 16 16.08 1.81 -7.42
CA SER A 16 14.94 0.90 -7.37
C SER A 16 13.68 1.54 -7.97
N SER A 17 12.76 0.72 -8.49
CA SER A 17 11.47 1.26 -8.95
C SER A 17 10.66 1.78 -7.76
N GLU A 18 10.15 2.98 -7.89
CA GLU A 18 9.17 3.61 -6.98
C GLU A 18 7.77 3.61 -7.63
N ILE A 19 7.62 2.94 -8.77
CA ILE A 19 6.38 2.90 -9.55
C ILE A 19 5.48 1.81 -8.98
N ILE A 20 4.28 2.19 -8.52
CA ILE A 20 3.29 1.28 -7.92
C ILE A 20 3.01 0.05 -8.80
N SER A 21 2.94 0.22 -10.12
CA SER A 21 2.69 -0.91 -11.05
C SER A 21 3.80 -1.97 -11.02
N ASP A 22 5.06 -1.53 -10.94
CA ASP A 22 6.20 -2.44 -10.88
C ASP A 22 6.27 -3.12 -9.50
N LEU A 23 6.09 -2.33 -8.44
CA LEU A 23 6.05 -2.83 -7.06
C LEU A 23 4.93 -3.85 -6.87
N ARG A 24 3.75 -3.62 -7.45
CA ARG A 24 2.63 -4.57 -7.48
C ARG A 24 3.05 -5.88 -8.14
N THR A 25 3.63 -5.79 -9.34
CA THR A 25 4.03 -6.97 -10.11
C THR A 25 5.04 -7.81 -9.33
N ALA A 26 6.05 -7.17 -8.73
CA ALA A 26 7.03 -7.85 -7.89
C ALA A 26 6.38 -8.49 -6.65
N THR A 27 5.47 -7.78 -5.99
CA THR A 27 4.79 -8.25 -4.78
C THR A 27 3.89 -9.45 -5.06
N GLU A 28 3.04 -9.38 -6.09
CA GLU A 28 2.15 -10.49 -6.47
C GLU A 28 2.94 -11.71 -6.95
N ALA A 29 4.12 -11.51 -7.56
CA ALA A 29 5.02 -12.60 -7.90
C ALA A 29 5.66 -13.26 -6.67
N LEU A 30 6.07 -12.47 -5.67
CA LEU A 30 6.69 -12.97 -4.44
C LEU A 30 5.69 -13.71 -3.53
N PHE A 31 4.42 -13.27 -3.51
CA PHE A 31 3.39 -13.77 -2.61
C PHE A 31 2.24 -14.48 -3.34
N TYR A 32 2.51 -15.11 -4.49
CA TYR A 32 1.50 -15.89 -5.22
C TYR A 32 0.82 -16.92 -4.29
N PRO A 33 -0.52 -17.06 -4.31
CA PRO A 33 -1.49 -16.54 -5.28
C PRO A 33 -2.16 -15.20 -4.88
N MET A 34 -1.61 -14.47 -3.91
CA MET A 34 -2.24 -13.25 -3.39
C MET A 34 -2.33 -12.14 -4.45
N GLN A 35 -3.35 -11.29 -4.34
CA GLN A 35 -3.60 -10.19 -5.27
C GLN A 35 -3.69 -8.85 -4.55
N MET A 36 -3.18 -7.79 -5.19
CA MET A 36 -3.25 -6.44 -4.61
C MET A 36 -4.69 -5.97 -4.51
N CYS A 37 -5.11 -5.73 -3.27
CA CYS A 37 -6.41 -5.19 -2.95
C CYS A 37 -6.35 -3.75 -2.44
N GLY A 38 -5.17 -3.15 -2.25
CA GLY A 38 -5.07 -1.75 -1.84
C GLY A 38 -3.63 -1.25 -1.88
N PHE A 39 -3.45 0.07 -1.84
CA PHE A 39 -2.15 0.69 -1.67
C PHE A 39 -2.27 1.99 -0.89
N LEU A 40 -1.18 2.39 -0.25
CA LEU A 40 -0.96 3.67 0.37
C LEU A 40 0.43 4.16 -0.02
N ASP A 41 0.51 5.34 -0.61
CA ASP A 41 1.72 6.13 -0.81
C ASP A 41 1.77 7.18 0.31
N GLU A 42 2.71 7.02 1.23
CA GLU A 42 2.87 7.88 2.40
C GLU A 42 3.49 9.24 2.03
N SER A 43 4.19 9.33 0.89
CA SER A 43 4.83 10.58 0.44
C SER A 43 3.79 11.60 -0.02
N ASP A 44 2.80 11.13 -0.78
CA ASP A 44 1.75 11.98 -1.37
C ASP A 44 0.37 11.81 -0.73
N SER A 45 0.27 11.01 0.35
CA SER A 45 -1.01 10.64 0.99
C SER A 45 -2.03 10.02 0.03
N MET A 46 -1.55 9.43 -1.07
CA MET A 46 -2.36 8.83 -2.12
C MET A 46 -2.71 7.39 -1.74
N HIS A 47 -3.98 7.01 -1.81
CA HIS A 47 -4.40 5.66 -1.46
C HIS A 47 -5.67 5.24 -2.21
N LEU A 48 -5.85 3.94 -2.36
CA LEU A 48 -7.04 3.37 -2.99
C LEU A 48 -8.17 3.21 -1.96
N CYS A 49 -8.89 4.29 -1.67
CA CYS A 49 -9.98 4.28 -0.68
C CYS A 49 -11.24 3.56 -1.20
N PRO A 50 -11.74 2.51 -0.51
CA PRO A 50 -13.00 1.85 -0.88
C PRO A 50 -14.22 2.78 -0.86
N HIS A 51 -14.19 3.83 -0.02
CA HIS A 51 -15.29 4.79 0.10
C HIS A 51 -15.28 5.75 -1.09
N MET A 52 -14.11 6.25 -1.50
CA MET A 52 -13.99 7.14 -2.66
C MET A 52 -14.42 6.47 -3.96
N GLU A 53 -14.11 5.18 -4.16
CA GLU A 53 -14.59 4.41 -5.31
C GLU A 53 -16.12 4.34 -5.36
N ARG A 54 -16.77 4.30 -4.19
CA ARG A 54 -18.23 4.38 -4.03
C ARG A 54 -18.76 5.81 -4.05
N ARG A 55 -17.92 6.80 -4.39
CA ARG A 55 -18.23 8.24 -4.39
C ARG A 55 -18.64 8.79 -3.03
N GLN A 56 -18.15 8.17 -1.96
CA GLN A 56 -18.32 8.63 -0.58
C GLN A 56 -17.07 9.41 -0.14
N PRO A 57 -17.21 10.35 0.81
CA PRO A 57 -16.06 11.04 1.38
C PRO A 57 -15.10 10.03 2.03
N CYS A 58 -13.80 10.26 1.88
CA CYS A 58 -12.79 9.40 2.50
C CYS A 58 -12.81 9.60 4.03
N PRO A 59 -13.09 8.54 4.82
CA PRO A 59 -13.06 8.64 6.28
C PRO A 59 -11.64 8.53 6.86
N HIS A 60 -10.64 8.34 5.99
CA HIS A 60 -9.25 8.09 6.37
C HIS A 60 -8.37 9.32 6.26
N LEU A 61 -8.89 10.48 5.83
CA LEU A 61 -8.12 11.70 5.76
C LEU A 61 -8.29 12.50 7.05
N PHE A 62 -7.18 12.96 7.61
CA PHE A 62 -7.17 13.99 8.63
C PHE A 62 -7.49 15.37 8.02
N GLU A 63 -7.72 16.36 8.86
CA GLU A 63 -8.02 17.74 8.42
C GLU A 63 -6.88 18.35 7.59
N ASP A 64 -5.64 17.93 7.85
CA ASP A 64 -4.43 18.34 7.12
C ASP A 64 -4.22 17.54 5.81
N LYS A 65 -5.18 16.70 5.43
CA LYS A 65 -5.17 15.80 4.25
C LYS A 65 -4.13 14.67 4.32
N THR A 66 -3.53 14.41 5.47
CA THR A 66 -2.72 13.21 5.66
C THR A 66 -3.63 11.99 5.89
N VAL A 67 -3.17 10.80 5.50
CA VAL A 67 -3.95 9.57 5.69
C VAL A 67 -3.74 9.03 7.10
N ASN A 68 -4.84 8.79 7.82
CA ASN A 68 -4.87 7.95 9.00
C ASN A 68 -4.64 6.49 8.59
N GLU A 69 -3.38 6.08 8.58
CA GLU A 69 -2.95 4.74 8.15
C GLU A 69 -3.64 3.63 8.92
N THR A 70 -3.88 3.83 10.22
CA THR A 70 -4.52 2.84 11.08
C THR A 70 -5.99 2.66 10.69
N ALA A 71 -6.69 3.76 10.43
CA ALA A 71 -8.07 3.70 9.96
C ALA A 71 -8.16 3.06 8.56
N TYR A 72 -7.24 3.43 7.65
CA TYR A 72 -7.19 2.85 6.30
C TYR A 72 -6.93 1.34 6.34
N HIS A 73 -5.94 0.90 7.15
CA HIS A 73 -5.66 -0.50 7.43
C HIS A 73 -6.91 -1.27 7.86
N ASN A 74 -7.58 -0.78 8.89
CA ASN A 74 -8.74 -1.45 9.46
C ASN A 74 -9.87 -1.57 8.44
N THR A 75 -10.03 -0.58 7.57
CA THR A 75 -10.99 -0.65 6.47
C THR A 75 -10.61 -1.69 5.43
N LEU A 76 -9.34 -1.76 5.02
CA LEU A 76 -8.90 -2.77 4.04
C LEU A 76 -9.02 -4.20 4.58
N GLU A 77 -8.64 -4.45 5.83
CA GLU A 77 -8.77 -5.76 6.48
C GLU A 77 -10.25 -6.18 6.55
N ARG A 78 -11.15 -5.24 6.90
CA ARG A 78 -12.58 -5.53 7.01
C ARG A 78 -13.29 -5.69 5.66
N GLU A 79 -13.11 -4.73 4.77
CA GLU A 79 -13.89 -4.59 3.53
C GLU A 79 -13.28 -5.33 2.34
N ARG A 80 -11.96 -5.39 2.25
CA ARG A 80 -11.24 -6.04 1.14
C ARG A 80 -10.54 -7.34 1.54
N LYS A 81 -10.70 -7.75 2.81
CA LYS A 81 -10.10 -8.97 3.36
C LYS A 81 -8.58 -9.00 3.28
N ALA A 82 -7.96 -7.82 3.27
CA ALA A 82 -6.52 -7.69 3.25
C ALA A 82 -5.90 -8.47 4.42
N SER A 83 -5.04 -9.43 4.11
CA SER A 83 -4.43 -10.33 5.07
C SER A 83 -2.91 -10.14 5.16
N LEU A 84 -2.30 -9.47 4.17
CA LEU A 84 -0.89 -9.11 4.13
C LEU A 84 -0.68 -7.64 3.73
N ARG A 85 0.21 -6.94 4.45
CA ARG A 85 0.80 -5.66 4.02
C ARG A 85 2.27 -5.85 3.67
N VAL A 86 2.69 -5.33 2.51
CA VAL A 86 4.08 -5.27 2.08
C VAL A 86 4.48 -3.80 1.96
N TYR A 87 5.44 -3.36 2.78
CA TYR A 87 5.94 -1.99 2.78
C TYR A 87 7.31 -1.90 2.14
N PHE A 88 7.46 -0.99 1.16
CA PHE A 88 8.70 -0.69 0.45
C PHE A 88 9.30 0.60 0.99
N SER A 89 10.34 0.49 1.82
CA SER A 89 10.95 1.64 2.49
C SER A 89 11.60 2.63 1.53
N HIS A 90 12.13 2.14 0.41
CA HIS A 90 12.78 3.01 -0.59
C HIS A 90 11.78 3.88 -1.36
N ALA A 91 10.50 3.51 -1.36
CA ALA A 91 9.44 4.22 -2.09
C ALA A 91 8.39 4.84 -1.17
N ASN A 92 8.44 4.57 0.15
CA ASN A 92 7.39 4.93 1.11
C ASN A 92 5.98 4.47 0.67
N ILE A 93 5.90 3.26 0.11
CA ILE A 93 4.65 2.68 -0.40
C ILE A 93 4.33 1.39 0.36
N SER A 94 3.11 1.32 0.89
CA SER A 94 2.49 0.12 1.42
C SER A 94 1.54 -0.48 0.38
N LEU A 95 1.74 -1.74 0.00
CA LEU A 95 0.79 -2.54 -0.78
C LEU A 95 0.05 -3.52 0.15
N TYR A 96 -1.22 -3.74 -0.14
CA TYR A 96 -2.08 -4.63 0.64
C TYR A 96 -2.60 -5.75 -0.25
N LEU A 97 -2.48 -6.99 0.21
CA LEU A 97 -2.87 -8.18 -0.54
C LEU A 97 -3.95 -8.98 0.20
N THR A 98 -4.77 -9.68 -0.57
CA THR A 98 -5.74 -10.68 -0.11
C THR A 98 -5.54 -12.02 -0.81
#